data_AF-A0A382XRX9-F1
#
_entry.id   AF-A0A382XRX9-F1
#
_cell.length_a   1.000
_cell.length_b   1.000
_cell.length_c   1.000
_cell.angle_alpha   90.00
_cell.angle_beta   90.00
_cell.angle_gamma   90.00
#
_symmetry.space_group_name_H-M   'P 1'
#
loop_
_entity.id
_entity.type
_entity.pdbx_description
1 polymer ?
#
loop_
_entity_poly.entity_id
_entity_poly.type
_entity_poly.pdbx_seq_one_letter_code
_entity_poly.pdbx_strand_id
1 'polypeptide(L)'
;MSEHDETIYRTSPGRLGKLMAILVGCVVVGGIIFFAMGDYWISELSPAGMKFAGITDEVAAPAVAQTGEDIPVTLDFIESKDFRTLAFNALPGEPGNNPTINAKVGDRIIFNIVNAGKSFHAFGVTL
;
A
#
# COMPACT_ATOMS: atom_id res chain seq x y z
N MET A 1 41.98 19.65 41.74
CA MET A 1 42.14 18.28 41.21
C MET A 1 41.08 17.43 41.87
N SER A 2 40.06 16.97 41.13
CA SER A 2 39.00 16.15 41.71
C SER A 2 39.53 14.75 42.04
N GLU A 3 39.22 14.27 43.23
CA GLU A 3 39.68 13.03 43.87
C GLU A 3 39.12 11.73 43.24
N HIS A 4 38.56 11.81 42.02
CA HIS A 4 37.75 10.73 41.41
C HIS A 4 38.07 10.46 39.93
N ASP A 5 39.34 10.57 39.53
CA ASP A 5 39.77 10.23 38.16
C ASP A 5 40.20 8.76 37.99
N GLU A 6 39.74 7.84 38.85
CA GLU A 6 40.00 6.41 38.65
C GLU A 6 39.03 5.80 37.64
N THR A 7 39.57 5.15 36.62
CA THR A 7 38.79 4.46 35.60
C THR A 7 38.11 3.24 36.20
N ILE A 8 36.78 3.29 36.37
CA ILE A 8 35.99 2.16 36.85
C ILE A 8 35.63 1.24 35.68
N TYR A 9 36.27 0.07 35.62
CA TYR A 9 35.91 -0.98 34.66
C TYR A 9 34.63 -1.70 35.10
N ARG A 10 33.51 -1.42 34.43
CA ARG A 10 32.18 -2.03 34.71
C ARG A 10 31.98 -3.42 34.09
N THR A 11 32.91 -3.86 33.24
CA THR A 11 32.85 -5.15 32.53
C THR A 11 34.25 -5.79 32.50
N SER A 12 34.31 -7.08 32.22
CA SER A 12 35.57 -7.82 32.04
C SER A 12 35.67 -8.39 30.63
N PRO A 13 36.88 -8.65 30.12
CA PRO A 13 37.07 -9.32 28.83
C PRO A 13 36.29 -10.66 28.73
N GLY A 14 36.20 -11.40 29.83
CA GLY A 14 35.40 -12.64 29.87
C GLY A 14 33.89 -12.42 29.74
N ARG A 15 33.34 -11.32 30.30
CA ARG A 15 31.93 -10.95 30.12
C ARG A 15 31.65 -10.48 28.70
N LEU A 16 32.59 -9.73 28.11
CA LEU A 16 32.51 -9.31 26.70
C LEU A 16 32.55 -10.52 25.76
N GLY A 17 33.47 -11.46 25.97
CA GLY A 17 33.57 -12.68 25.16
C GLY A 17 32.29 -13.53 25.19
N LYS A 18 31.66 -13.68 26.36
CA LYS A 18 30.37 -14.39 26.50
C LYS A 18 29.24 -13.68 25.74
N LEU A 19 29.17 -12.35 25.83
CA LEU A 19 28.19 -11.57 25.07
C LEU A 19 28.39 -11.73 23.57
N MET A 20 29.64 -11.62 23.08
CA MET A 20 29.95 -11.77 21.67
C MET A 20 29.62 -13.17 21.15
N ALA A 21 29.87 -14.22 21.93
CA ALA A 21 29.49 -15.58 21.58
C ALA A 21 27.98 -15.75 21.40
N ILE A 22 27.17 -15.12 22.27
CA ILE A 22 25.70 -15.12 22.15
C ILE A 22 25.27 -14.37 20.88
N LEU A 23 25.80 -13.16 20.66
CA LEU A 23 25.42 -12.35 19.50
C LEU A 23 25.77 -13.05 18.18
N VAL A 24 26.98 -13.59 18.07
CA VAL A 24 27.40 -14.35 16.88
C VAL A 24 26.57 -15.62 16.74
N GLY A 25 26.31 -16.34 17.84
CA GLY A 25 25.46 -17.52 17.85
C GLY A 25 24.05 -17.24 17.30
N CYS A 26 23.42 -16.15 17.75
CA CYS A 26 22.10 -15.73 17.25
C CYS A 26 22.12 -15.43 15.75
N VAL A 27 23.13 -14.73 15.25
CA VAL A 27 23.25 -14.40 13.82
C VAL A 27 23.47 -15.66 12.98
N VAL A 28 24.35 -16.56 13.43
CA VAL A 28 24.64 -17.81 12.70
C VAL A 28 23.40 -18.71 12.67
N VAL A 29 22.74 -18.93 13.80
CA VAL A 29 21.53 -19.75 13.87
C VAL A 29 20.40 -19.12 13.05
N GLY A 30 20.19 -17.81 13.15
CA GLY A 30 19.19 -17.09 12.35
C GLY A 30 19.47 -17.18 10.85
N GLY A 31 20.73 -17.05 10.43
CA GLY A 31 21.14 -17.22 9.04
C GLY A 31 20.89 -18.63 8.51
N ILE A 32 21.22 -19.66 9.30
CA ILE A 32 20.94 -21.05 8.95
C ILE A 32 19.44 -21.26 8.74
N ILE A 33 18.60 -20.80 9.67
CA ILE A 33 17.13 -20.92 9.56
C ILE A 33 16.63 -20.19 8.30
N PHE A 34 17.10 -18.96 8.08
CA PHE A 34 16.69 -18.14 6.95
C PHE A 34 17.02 -18.81 5.60
N PHE A 35 18.24 -19.31 5.42
CA PHE A 35 18.64 -19.94 4.16
C PHE A 35 18.10 -21.37 4.00
N ALA A 36 17.99 -22.14 5.08
CA ALA A 36 17.45 -23.50 5.01
C ALA A 36 15.92 -23.54 4.81
N MET A 37 15.21 -22.51 5.28
CA MET A 37 13.77 -22.38 5.14
C MET A 37 13.36 -21.26 4.16
N GLY A 38 14.30 -20.73 3.38
CA GLY A 38 14.03 -19.60 2.47
C GLY A 38 12.89 -19.91 1.51
N ASP A 39 12.87 -21.12 0.97
CA ASP A 39 11.78 -21.59 0.12
C ASP A 39 10.46 -21.63 0.89
N TYR A 40 10.41 -22.14 2.12
CA TYR A 40 9.18 -22.18 2.93
C TYR A 40 8.55 -20.80 3.15
N TRP A 41 9.36 -19.75 3.35
CA TRP A 41 8.85 -18.40 3.59
C TRP A 41 8.49 -17.61 2.33
N ILE A 42 8.99 -18.02 1.16
CA ILE A 42 8.89 -17.24 -0.11
C ILE A 42 8.05 -17.98 -1.17
N SER A 43 7.87 -19.30 -1.04
CA SER A 43 7.24 -20.15 -2.07
C SER A 43 5.73 -20.00 -2.17
N GLU A 44 5.05 -19.56 -1.10
CA GLU A 44 3.62 -19.35 -1.12
C GLU A 44 3.29 -17.87 -1.05
N LEU A 45 2.56 -17.36 -2.06
CA LEU A 45 1.98 -16.04 -1.96
C LEU A 45 0.94 -16.07 -0.82
N SER A 46 0.93 -15.03 0.01
CA SER A 46 -0.18 -14.80 0.93
C SER A 46 -1.52 -14.78 0.17
N PRO A 47 -2.66 -15.04 0.82
CA PRO A 47 -3.97 -14.94 0.18
C PRO A 47 -4.21 -13.61 -0.56
N ALA A 48 -3.65 -12.50 -0.05
CA ALA A 48 -3.68 -11.20 -0.72
C ALA A 48 -2.78 -11.16 -1.97
N GLY A 49 -1.59 -11.76 -1.89
CA GLY A 49 -0.68 -11.92 -3.02
C GLY A 49 -1.27 -12.79 -4.13
N MET A 50 -1.96 -13.88 -3.77
CA MET A 50 -2.65 -14.77 -4.72
C MET A 50 -3.72 -14.01 -5.51
N LYS A 51 -4.55 -13.22 -4.82
CA LYS A 51 -5.54 -12.34 -5.46
C LYS A 51 -4.90 -11.31 -6.38
N PHE A 52 -3.82 -10.65 -5.94
CA PHE A 52 -3.11 -9.67 -6.76
C PHE A 52 -2.48 -10.29 -8.01
N ALA A 53 -1.90 -11.48 -7.89
CA ALA A 53 -1.30 -12.22 -9.00
C ALA A 53 -2.36 -12.88 -9.93
N GLY A 54 -3.66 -12.73 -9.63
CA GLY A 54 -4.73 -13.37 -10.39
C GLY A 54 -4.72 -14.90 -10.31
N ILE A 55 -4.03 -15.47 -9.31
CA ILE A 55 -4.01 -16.92 -9.07
C ILE A 55 -5.27 -17.26 -8.28
N THR A 56 -6.33 -17.63 -8.99
CA THR A 56 -7.63 -17.99 -8.44
C THR A 56 -8.12 -19.26 -9.11
N ASP A 57 -8.93 -20.07 -8.40
CA ASP A 57 -9.65 -21.20 -8.99
C ASP A 57 -10.89 -20.75 -9.81
N GLU A 58 -11.10 -19.43 -9.94
CA GLU A 58 -12.18 -18.89 -10.74
C GLU A 58 -11.85 -19.08 -12.22
N VAL A 59 -12.88 -19.46 -12.99
CA VAL A 59 -12.77 -19.59 -14.44
C VAL A 59 -12.27 -18.24 -14.98
N ALA A 60 -11.13 -18.27 -15.68
CA ALA A 60 -10.59 -17.08 -16.33
C ALA A 60 -11.70 -16.36 -17.08
N ALA A 61 -11.88 -15.08 -16.77
CA ALA A 61 -12.89 -14.27 -17.45
C ALA A 61 -12.68 -14.42 -18.98
N PRO A 62 -13.77 -14.49 -19.77
CA PRO A 62 -13.67 -14.61 -21.21
C PRO A 62 -12.69 -13.56 -21.72
N ALA A 63 -11.80 -13.93 -22.66
CA ALA A 63 -10.89 -12.97 -23.27
C ALA A 63 -11.73 -11.87 -23.95
N VAL A 64 -11.82 -10.71 -23.28
CA VAL A 64 -12.48 -9.53 -23.82
C VAL A 64 -11.49 -8.87 -24.77
N ALA A 65 -11.94 -8.52 -25.98
CA ALA A 65 -11.14 -7.71 -26.89
C ALA A 65 -10.79 -6.40 -26.18
N GLN A 66 -9.50 -6.19 -25.92
CA GLN A 66 -9.02 -4.93 -25.36
C GLN A 66 -9.16 -3.85 -26.42
N THR A 67 -10.01 -2.86 -26.14
CA THR A 67 -10.27 -1.75 -27.06
C THR A 67 -9.13 -0.75 -27.04
N GLY A 68 -8.59 -0.44 -25.85
CA GLY A 68 -7.44 0.48 -25.72
C GLY A 68 -7.82 1.94 -25.98
N GLU A 69 -9.09 2.30 -25.87
CA GLU A 69 -9.56 3.66 -26.14
C GLU A 69 -9.23 4.59 -24.98
N ASP A 70 -8.92 5.84 -25.31
CA ASP A 70 -8.76 6.92 -24.34
C ASP A 70 -10.13 7.52 -24.01
N ILE A 71 -10.54 7.42 -22.75
CA ILE A 71 -11.81 7.96 -22.25
C ILE A 71 -11.50 9.16 -21.35
N PRO A 72 -11.54 10.40 -21.88
CA PRO A 72 -11.38 11.59 -21.06
C PRO A 72 -12.64 11.83 -20.22
N VAL A 73 -12.48 11.96 -18.91
CA VAL A 73 -13.56 12.23 -17.97
C VAL A 73 -13.21 13.45 -17.14
N THR A 74 -14.04 14.48 -17.23
CA THR A 74 -13.94 15.66 -16.36
C THR A 74 -14.98 15.55 -15.25
N LEU A 75 -14.54 15.69 -14.00
CA LEU A 75 -15.41 15.69 -12.83
C LEU A 75 -15.14 16.94 -11.97
N ASP A 76 -16.21 17.63 -11.64
CA ASP A 76 -16.19 18.77 -10.73
C ASP A 76 -16.57 18.29 -9.34
N PHE A 77 -15.63 18.32 -8.40
CA PHE A 77 -15.94 18.07 -7.01
C PHE A 77 -16.68 19.28 -6.43
N ILE A 78 -17.87 19.05 -5.87
CA ILE A 78 -18.68 20.08 -5.23
C ILE A 78 -19.18 19.61 -3.86
N GLU A 79 -19.58 20.58 -3.04
CA GLU A 79 -20.23 20.32 -1.75
C GLU A 79 -21.54 21.10 -1.58
N SER A 80 -22.43 20.57 -0.74
CA SER A 80 -23.61 21.31 -0.30
C SER A 80 -23.21 22.51 0.57
N LYS A 81 -24.10 23.50 0.68
CA LYS A 81 -23.85 24.73 1.45
C LYS A 81 -23.52 24.49 2.93
N ASP A 82 -23.99 23.37 3.49
CA ASP A 82 -23.74 22.94 4.86
C ASP A 82 -22.53 21.98 4.99
N PHE A 83 -21.79 21.73 3.90
CA PHE A 83 -20.59 20.88 3.83
C PHE A 83 -20.80 19.42 4.24
N ARG A 84 -22.05 18.94 4.23
CA ARG A 84 -22.38 17.55 4.63
C ARG A 84 -22.45 16.59 3.47
N THR A 85 -22.76 17.09 2.29
CA THR A 85 -22.90 16.30 1.09
C THR A 85 -21.78 16.66 0.14
N LEU A 86 -21.05 15.63 -0.29
CA LEU A 86 -19.95 15.73 -1.24
C LEU A 86 -20.35 14.96 -2.50
N ALA A 87 -20.18 15.56 -3.67
CA ALA A 87 -20.62 14.97 -4.93
C ALA A 87 -19.75 15.43 -6.10
N PHE A 88 -19.87 14.71 -7.21
CA PHE A 88 -19.32 15.11 -8.50
C PHE A 88 -20.42 15.71 -9.39
N ASN A 89 -20.07 16.82 -10.05
CA ASN A 89 -20.82 17.58 -11.06
C ASN A 89 -22.10 18.28 -10.58
N ALA A 90 -22.92 17.65 -9.74
CA ALA A 90 -24.19 18.21 -9.25
C ALA A 90 -24.57 17.62 -7.89
N LEU A 91 -25.47 18.28 -7.14
CA LEU A 91 -25.93 17.79 -5.83
C LEU A 91 -26.97 16.67 -5.99
N PRO A 92 -27.23 15.85 -4.94
CA PRO A 92 -28.24 14.81 -5.01
C PRO A 92 -29.62 15.34 -5.44
N GLY A 93 -30.20 14.69 -6.45
CA GLY A 93 -31.48 15.10 -7.06
C GLY A 93 -31.35 16.01 -8.27
N GLU A 94 -30.15 16.49 -8.59
CA GLU A 94 -29.87 17.29 -9.78
C GLU A 94 -29.36 16.40 -10.94
N PRO A 95 -29.64 16.78 -12.21
CA PRO A 95 -29.12 16.06 -13.37
C PRO A 95 -27.59 16.01 -13.38
N GLY A 96 -27.03 14.82 -13.62
CA GLY A 96 -25.58 14.64 -13.74
C GLY A 96 -24.84 14.44 -12.42
N ASN A 97 -25.56 14.38 -11.29
CA ASN A 97 -24.98 14.02 -9.98
C ASN A 97 -24.34 12.63 -10.03
N ASN A 98 -23.05 12.55 -9.68
CA ASN A 98 -22.25 11.32 -9.59
C ASN A 98 -22.42 10.40 -10.80
N PRO A 99 -21.91 10.80 -11.99
CA PRO A 99 -22.14 10.06 -13.22
C PRO A 99 -21.50 8.67 -13.20
N THR A 100 -22.19 7.69 -13.77
CA THR A 100 -21.61 6.36 -14.04
C THR A 100 -20.70 6.44 -15.25
N ILE A 101 -19.44 6.04 -15.07
CA ILE A 101 -18.45 5.96 -16.15
C ILE A 101 -18.39 4.50 -16.61
N ASN A 102 -18.70 4.26 -17.88
CA ASN A 102 -18.60 2.93 -18.48
C ASN A 102 -17.31 2.86 -19.31
N ALA A 103 -16.51 1.82 -19.05
CA ALA A 103 -15.29 1.54 -19.78
C ALA A 103 -15.18 0.03 -20.05
N LYS A 104 -14.43 -0.36 -21.06
CA LYS A 104 -14.13 -1.76 -21.36
C LYS A 104 -12.76 -2.12 -20.83
N VAL A 105 -12.53 -3.43 -20.70
CA VAL A 105 -11.21 -3.96 -20.32
C VAL A 105 -10.17 -3.48 -21.34
N GLY A 106 -9.10 -2.88 -20.84
CA GLY A 106 -8.00 -2.34 -21.67
C GLY A 106 -8.11 -0.86 -22.02
N ASP A 107 -9.25 -0.21 -21.78
CA ASP A 107 -9.36 1.25 -21.98
C ASP A 107 -8.54 2.04 -20.96
N ARG A 108 -8.09 3.22 -21.38
CA ARG A 108 -7.40 4.17 -20.51
C ARG A 108 -8.35 5.32 -20.16
N ILE A 109 -8.78 5.37 -18.91
CA ILE A 109 -9.59 6.47 -18.40
C ILE A 109 -8.67 7.61 -17.96
N ILE A 110 -8.86 8.80 -18.51
CA ILE A 110 -8.08 10.01 -18.20
C ILE A 110 -8.98 10.93 -17.36
N PHE A 111 -8.79 10.90 -16.04
CA PHE A 111 -9.54 11.74 -15.11
C PHE A 111 -8.95 13.15 -15.02
N ASN A 112 -9.75 14.15 -15.38
CA ASN A 112 -9.50 15.56 -15.12
C ASN A 112 -10.39 15.99 -13.95
N ILE A 113 -9.82 16.09 -12.75
CA ILE A 113 -10.58 16.43 -11.55
C ILE A 113 -10.39 17.91 -11.24
N VAL A 114 -11.50 18.63 -11.14
CA VAL A 114 -11.53 20.03 -10.72
C VAL A 114 -12.16 20.10 -9.34
N ASN A 115 -11.51 20.80 -8.41
CA ASN A 115 -12.14 21.14 -7.13
C ASN A 115 -12.94 22.42 -7.31
N ALA A 116 -14.24 22.30 -7.61
CA ALA A 116 -15.16 23.42 -7.79
C ALA A 116 -15.88 23.82 -6.47
N GLY A 117 -15.63 23.08 -5.39
CA GLY A 117 -16.06 23.39 -4.04
C GLY A 117 -15.25 24.52 -3.39
N LYS A 118 -15.60 24.83 -2.15
CA LYS A 118 -14.88 25.80 -1.30
C LYS A 118 -13.81 25.11 -0.44
N SER A 119 -13.99 23.84 -0.09
CA SER A 119 -13.05 23.08 0.74
C SER A 119 -12.01 22.30 -0.09
N PHE A 120 -10.99 21.75 0.56
CA PHE A 120 -9.99 20.89 -0.08
C PHE A 120 -10.40 19.42 -0.05
N HIS A 121 -10.40 18.78 -1.22
CA HIS A 121 -10.84 17.39 -1.37
C HIS A 121 -9.80 16.55 -2.11
N ALA A 122 -9.84 15.25 -1.85
CA ALA A 122 -9.03 14.26 -2.53
C ALA A 122 -9.92 13.36 -3.40
N PHE A 123 -9.38 12.95 -4.55
CA PHE A 123 -9.99 11.95 -5.42
C PHE A 123 -9.16 10.67 -5.37
N GLY A 124 -9.84 9.52 -5.27
CA GLY A 124 -9.21 8.22 -5.29
C GLY A 124 -10.11 7.21 -5.98
N VAL A 125 -9.50 6.24 -6.66
CA VAL A 125 -10.19 5.08 -7.24
C VAL A 125 -10.01 3.90 -6.28
N THR A 126 -11.08 3.17 -6.01
CA THR A 126 -11.11 2.04 -5.09
C THR A 126 -11.82 0.83 -5.72
N LEU A 127 -11.65 -0.35 -5.11
CA LEU A 127 -12.12 -1.67 -5.58
C LEU A 127 -13.46 -2.05 -4.95
#